data_AF-A0AAU3QBD0-F1
#
_entry.id   AF-A0AAU3QBD0-F1
#
_cell.length_a   1.000
_cell.length_b   1.000
_cell.length_c   1.000
_cell.angle_alpha   90.00
_cell.angle_beta   90.00
_cell.angle_gamma   90.00
#
_symmetry.space_group_name_H-M   'P 1'
#
loop_
_entity.id
_entity.type
_entity.pdbx_description
1 polymer ?
#
loop_
_entity_poly.entity_id
_entity_poly.type
_entity_poly.pdbx_seq_one_letter_code
_entity_poly.pdbx_strand_id
1 'polypeptide(L)'
;MSVFPAAVITAGSGDFLVIPPRCDHAFRAAPENTADALIVITPGIERFDYLRQVARIRRGEASRDSLLTEQHRYDTHFVTSPAW
;
A
#
# COMPACT_ATOMS: atom_id res chain seq x y z
N MET A 1 -0.40 -20.67 -13.04
CA MET A 1 -0.70 -19.48 -12.24
C MET A 1 -1.57 -18.59 -13.11
N SER A 2 -2.87 -18.51 -12.84
CA SER A 2 -3.78 -17.74 -13.70
C SER A 2 -3.56 -16.26 -13.41
N VAL A 3 -3.10 -15.51 -14.40
CA VAL A 3 -2.94 -14.06 -14.30
C VAL A 3 -4.29 -13.45 -14.69
N PHE A 4 -5.06 -13.01 -13.70
CA PHE A 4 -6.17 -12.11 -13.97
C PHE A 4 -5.59 -10.76 -14.42
N PRO A 5 -6.16 -10.10 -15.43
CA PRO A 5 -5.75 -8.74 -15.76
C PRO A 5 -5.92 -7.84 -14.52
N ALA A 6 -4.97 -6.93 -14.31
CA ALA A 6 -5.04 -5.97 -13.22
C ALA A 6 -6.33 -5.13 -13.38
N ALA A 7 -7.29 -5.36 -12.50
CA ALA A 7 -8.57 -4.65 -12.49
C ALA A 7 -8.60 -3.69 -11.29
N VAL A 8 -9.01 -2.45 -11.54
CA VAL A 8 -9.32 -1.49 -10.48
C VAL A 8 -10.79 -1.64 -10.13
N ILE A 9 -11.08 -1.91 -8.87
CA ILE A 9 -12.44 -1.98 -8.34
C ILE A 9 -12.65 -0.85 -7.32
N THR A 10 -13.88 -0.38 -7.20
CA THR A 10 -14.29 0.59 -6.17
C THR A 10 -14.92 -0.16 -5.01
N ALA A 11 -14.43 0.08 -3.79
CA ALA A 11 -15.04 -0.41 -2.57
C ALA A 11 -15.76 0.74 -1.85
N GLY A 12 -16.96 0.45 -1.35
CA GLY A 12 -17.78 1.35 -0.55
C GLY A 12 -17.57 1.18 0.95
N SER A 13 -18.29 1.98 1.74
CA SER A 13 -18.29 1.84 3.20
C SER A 13 -18.85 0.47 3.61
N GLY A 14 -18.10 -0.25 4.45
CA GLY A 14 -18.47 -1.58 4.94
C GLY A 14 -17.98 -2.74 4.06
N ASP A 15 -17.47 -2.48 2.86
CA ASP A 15 -16.86 -3.51 2.03
C ASP A 15 -15.56 -4.03 2.66
N PHE A 16 -15.29 -5.32 2.48
CA PHE A 16 -14.09 -5.98 2.98
C PHE A 16 -13.31 -6.64 1.84
N LEU A 17 -12.02 -6.34 1.78
CA LEU A 17 -11.11 -6.80 0.73
C LEU A 17 -10.02 -7.67 1.36
N VAL A 18 -9.75 -8.84 0.77
CA VAL A 18 -8.64 -9.70 1.15
C VAL A 18 -7.58 -9.66 0.07
N ILE A 19 -6.35 -9.31 0.45
CA ILE A 19 -5.20 -9.32 -0.45
C ILE A 19 -4.30 -10.49 -0.06
N PRO A 20 -4.18 -11.53 -0.90
CA PRO A 20 -3.30 -12.66 -0.62
C PRO A 20 -1.82 -12.26 -0.61
N PRO A 21 -0.94 -13.03 0.06
CA PRO A 21 0.50 -12.82 -0.02
C PRO A 21 1.01 -12.85 -1.46
N ARG A 22 1.98 -11.99 -1.78
CA ARG A 22 2.58 -11.84 -3.12
C ARG A 22 1.59 -11.38 -4.21
N CYS A 23 0.53 -10.68 -3.81
CA CYS A 23 -0.38 -9.99 -4.73
C CYS A 23 -0.03 -8.50 -4.73
N ASP A 24 0.37 -7.98 -5.90
CA ASP A 24 0.58 -6.55 -6.08
C ASP A 24 -0.75 -5.81 -5.91
N HIS A 25 -0.75 -4.76 -5.08
CA HIS A 25 -1.96 -4.02 -4.77
C HIS A 25 -1.64 -2.54 -4.50
N ALA A 26 -2.61 -1.70 -4.80
CA ALA A 26 -2.62 -0.29 -4.47
C ALA A 26 -4.05 0.13 -4.17
N PHE A 27 -4.20 1.17 -3.36
CA PHE A 27 -5.50 1.76 -3.08
C PHE A 27 -5.34 3.27 -2.89
N ARG A 28 -6.42 4.00 -3.15
CA ARG A 28 -6.55 5.43 -2.87
C ARG A 28 -8.01 5.77 -2.62
N ALA A 29 -8.27 6.89 -1.96
CA ALA A 29 -9.61 7.46 -1.97
C ALA A 29 -10.01 7.81 -3.42
N ALA A 30 -11.29 7.61 -3.76
CA ALA A 30 -11.83 8.00 -5.06
C ALA A 30 -11.56 9.51 -5.32
N PRO A 31 -11.43 9.94 -6.59
CA PRO A 31 -11.23 11.35 -6.92
C PRO A 31 -12.22 12.26 -6.19
N GLU A 32 -11.75 13.41 -5.69
CA GLU A 32 -12.54 14.39 -4.93
C GLU A 32 -13.20 13.87 -3.64
N ASN A 33 -12.83 12.67 -3.17
CA ASN A 33 -13.36 12.07 -1.94
C ASN A 33 -12.25 11.83 -0.91
N THR A 34 -12.66 11.72 0.35
CA THR A 34 -11.84 11.18 1.43
C THR A 34 -12.41 9.82 1.85
N ALA A 35 -11.56 8.97 2.41
CA ALA A 35 -11.97 7.67 2.92
C ALA A 35 -11.11 7.29 4.12
N ASP A 36 -11.75 6.72 5.14
CA ASP A 36 -11.07 6.05 6.23
C ASP A 36 -11.03 4.55 5.93
N ALA A 37 -9.85 3.94 6.11
CA ALA A 37 -9.65 2.53 5.91
C ALA A 37 -8.91 1.92 7.11
N LEU A 38 -9.36 0.75 7.54
CA LEU A 38 -8.62 -0.08 8.49
C LEU A 38 -7.81 -1.11 7.71
N ILE A 39 -6.50 -1.10 7.89
CA ILE A 39 -5.58 -2.04 7.25
C ILE A 39 -5.04 -2.99 8.31
N VAL A 40 -5.22 -4.28 8.10
CA VAL A 40 -4.74 -5.35 8.97
C VAL A 40 -3.79 -6.25 8.17
N ILE A 41 -2.62 -6.54 8.75
CA ILE A 41 -1.60 -7.41 8.14
C ILE A 41 -1.38 -8.58 9.09
N THR A 42 -1.39 -9.81 8.54
CA THR A 42 -1.16 -11.05 9.28
C THR A 42 -0.27 -12.01 8.48
N PRO A 43 0.75 -12.65 9.11
CA PRO A 43 1.21 -12.42 10.48
C PRO A 43 1.75 -10.99 10.66
N GLY A 44 1.71 -10.48 11.90
CA GLY A 44 2.09 -9.09 12.17
C GLY A 44 3.54 -8.77 11.77
N ILE A 45 3.75 -7.56 11.26
CA ILE A 45 5.06 -7.04 10.88
C ILE A 45 5.28 -5.66 11.50
N GLU A 46 6.51 -5.35 11.90
CA GLU A 46 6.87 -4.03 12.42
C GLU A 46 6.73 -2.98 11.32
N ARG A 47 5.81 -2.02 11.45
CA ARG A 47 5.64 -0.92 10.46
C ARG A 47 5.54 0.48 11.06
N PHE A 48 5.76 0.65 12.37
CA PHE A 48 5.69 1.97 12.99
C PHE A 48 6.72 2.95 12.40
N ASP A 49 7.99 2.52 12.30
CA ASP A 49 9.04 3.36 11.72
C ASP A 49 8.86 3.57 10.22
N TYR A 50 8.34 2.57 9.49
CA TYR A 50 7.91 2.74 8.11
C TYR A 50 6.89 3.88 7.96
N LEU A 51 5.83 3.88 8.77
CA LEU A 51 4.78 4.90 8.71
C LEU A 51 5.33 6.30 9.09
N ARG A 52 6.24 6.37 10.05
CA ARG A 52 6.93 7.64 10.39
C ARG A 52 7.79 8.14 9.22
N GLN A 53 8.50 7.24 8.54
CA GLN A 53 9.32 7.57 7.39
C GLN A 53 8.46 8.06 6.22
N VAL A 54 7.32 7.39 5.94
CA VAL A 54 6.32 7.84 4.96
C VAL A 54 5.83 9.25 5.32
N ALA A 55 5.56 9.53 6.60
CA ALA A 55 5.14 10.86 7.03
C ALA A 55 6.23 11.93 6.80
N ARG A 56 7.51 11.62 7.03
CA ARG A 56 8.65 12.51 6.72
C ARG A 56 8.75 12.79 5.23
N ILE A 57 8.61 11.76 4.40
CA ILE A 57 8.60 11.90 2.92
C ILE A 57 7.47 12.83 2.48
N ARG A 58 6.25 12.65 3.03
CA ARG A 58 5.11 13.53 2.72
C ARG A 58 5.33 14.99 3.11
N ARG A 59 6.16 15.26 4.13
CA ARG A 59 6.55 16.62 4.55
C ARG A 59 7.79 17.16 3.82
N GLY A 60 8.41 16.37 2.93
CA GLY A 60 9.64 16.76 2.23
C GLY A 60 10.91 16.64 3.08
N GLU A 61 10.83 15.96 4.23
CA GLU A 61 11.95 15.81 5.18
C GLU A 61 12.84 14.58 4.85
N ALA A 62 12.43 13.74 3.91
CA ALA A 62 13.16 12.55 3.48
C ALA A 62 12.87 12.21 2.01
N SER A 63 13.84 11.57 1.33
CA SER A 63 13.66 11.07 -0.05
C SER A 63 12.82 9.79 -0.07
N ARG A 64 12.06 9.56 -1.15
CA ARG A 64 11.39 8.28 -1.43
C ARG A 64 12.37 7.11 -1.49
N ASP A 65 13.59 7.36 -1.97
CA ASP A 65 14.64 6.34 -2.11
C ASP A 65 15.03 5.73 -0.75
N SER A 66 14.81 6.46 0.35
CA SER A 66 15.06 5.94 1.71
C SER A 66 14.20 4.73 2.08
N LEU A 67 13.09 4.48 1.36
CA LEU A 67 12.28 3.27 1.55
C LEU A 67 12.77 2.09 0.71
N LEU A 68 13.51 2.34 -0.37
CA LEU A 68 13.96 1.28 -1.29
C LEU A 68 14.97 0.34 -0.63
N THR A 69 15.76 0.85 0.32
CA THR A 69 16.72 0.06 1.11
C THR A 69 16.06 -0.74 2.24
N GLU A 70 14.82 -0.42 2.60
CA GLU A 70 14.11 -0.99 3.76
C GLU A 70 12.99 -1.99 3.36
N GLN A 71 12.81 -2.26 2.06
CA GLN A 71 11.67 -3.04 1.54
C GLN A 71 11.53 -4.41 2.21
N HIS A 72 12.64 -5.13 2.39
CA HIS A 72 12.65 -6.44 3.03
C HIS A 72 12.28 -6.36 4.52
N ARG A 73 12.76 -5.33 5.23
CA ARG A 73 12.48 -5.17 6.67
C ARG A 73 10.98 -4.97 6.93
N TYR A 74 10.31 -4.23 6.06
CA TYR A 74 8.90 -3.89 6.21
C TYR A 74 7.96 -4.73 5.34
N ASP A 75 8.48 -5.73 4.63
CA ASP A 75 7.76 -6.56 3.65
C ASP A 75 6.88 -5.69 2.73
N THR A 76 7.47 -4.61 2.22
CA THR A 76 6.79 -3.64 1.34
C THR A 76 7.64 -3.47 0.10
N HIS A 77 7.23 -4.12 -0.98
CA HIS A 77 7.96 -4.17 -2.24
C HIS A 77 7.26 -3.30 -3.27
N PHE A 78 7.97 -2.29 -3.78
CA PHE A 78 7.41 -1.34 -4.74
C PHE A 78 7.54 -1.87 -6.16
N VAL A 79 6.46 -1.74 -6.94
CA VAL A 79 6.42 -2.11 -8.35
C VAL A 79 5.78 -0.98 -9.17
N THR A 80 6.07 -0.93 -10.46
CA THR A 80 5.37 -0.04 -11.39
C THR A 80 4.15 -0.75 -11.94
N SER A 81 2.99 -0.10 -11.88
CA SER A 81 1.74 -0.61 -12.43
C SER A 81 1.22 0.35 -13.49
N PRO A 82 0.95 -0.10 -14.74
CA PRO A 82 0.37 0.78 -15.75
C PRO A 82 -1.03 1.29 -15.42
N ALA A 83 -1.75 0.58 -14.53
CA ALA A 83 -3.10 0.92 -14.13
C ALA A 83 -3.17 1.93 -12.97
N TRP A 84 -2.05 2.19 -12.28
CA TRP A 84 -1.98 2.94 -11.03
C TRP A 84 -0.85 3.98 -11.00
#